data_AF-K1UHC5-F1
#
_entry.id   AF-K1UHC5-F1
#
_cell.length_a   1.000
_cell.length_b   1.000
_cell.length_c   1.000
_cell.angle_alpha   90.00
_cell.angle_beta   90.00
_cell.angle_gamma   90.00
#
_symmetry.space_group_name_H-M   'P 1'
#
loop_
_entity.id
_entity.type
_entity.pdbx_description
1 polymer ?
#
loop_
_entity_poly.entity_id
_entity_poly.type
_entity_poly.pdbx_seq_one_letter_code
_entity_poly.pdbx_strand_id
1 'polypeptide(L)'
;VETLFTTLAPYETPEALDRICEEYNRVIGNMELEPLIAIPVFVHDFLCIHPFNDGNGRMSRLLTTLLLYRNGFYVGKYISLEAKIAKK
;
A
#
# COMPACT_ATOMS: atom_id res chain seq x y z
N VAL A 1 -9.29 -2.40 -27.13
CA VAL A 1 -8.60 -1.78 -25.99
C VAL A 1 -7.58 -2.79 -25.52
N GLU A 2 -6.30 -2.42 -25.48
CA GLU A 2 -5.23 -3.29 -25.01
C GLU A 2 -5.20 -3.26 -23.47
N THR A 3 -5.20 -4.44 -22.84
CA THR A 3 -5.10 -4.55 -21.38
C THR A 3 -3.63 -4.54 -20.98
N LEU A 4 -3.19 -3.52 -20.24
CA LEU A 4 -1.80 -3.40 -19.78
C LEU A 4 -1.51 -4.23 -18.52
N PHE A 5 -2.51 -4.42 -17.66
CA PHE A 5 -2.39 -5.16 -16.41
C PHE A 5 -3.74 -5.74 -16.01
N THR A 6 -3.73 -6.97 -15.47
CA THR A 6 -4.91 -7.66 -14.94
C THR A 6 -4.67 -7.92 -13.46
N THR A 7 -5.61 -7.52 -12.62
CA THR A 7 -5.56 -7.71 -11.17
C THR A 7 -5.92 -9.14 -10.79
N LEU A 8 -5.77 -9.49 -9.50
CA LEU A 8 -6.24 -10.76 -8.95
C LEU A 8 -7.74 -10.97 -9.19
N ALA A 9 -8.15 -12.25 -9.27
CA ALA A 9 -9.57 -12.55 -9.37
C ALA A 9 -10.28 -12.20 -8.05
N PRO A 10 -11.56 -11.78 -8.07
CA PRO A 10 -12.24 -11.30 -6.85
C PRO A 10 -12.30 -12.31 -5.70
N TYR A 11 -12.30 -13.61 -5.99
CA TYR A 11 -12.32 -14.66 -4.97
C TYR A 11 -10.97 -14.87 -4.29
N GLU A 12 -9.87 -14.42 -4.90
CA GLU A 12 -8.51 -14.49 -4.34
C GLU A 12 -8.20 -13.28 -3.44
N THR A 13 -9.00 -12.20 -3.56
CA THR A 13 -8.79 -10.93 -2.84
C THR A 13 -8.68 -11.09 -1.33
N PRO A 14 -9.58 -11.81 -0.62
CA PRO A 14 -9.50 -11.90 0.85
C PRO A 14 -8.19 -12.53 1.32
N GLU A 15 -7.83 -13.69 0.76
CA GLU A 15 -6.59 -14.39 1.11
C GLU A 15 -5.34 -13.59 0.73
N ALA A 16 -5.35 -12.89 -0.42
CA ALA A 16 -4.23 -12.03 -0.80
C ALA A 16 -4.05 -10.85 0.16
N LEU A 17 -5.14 -10.24 0.62
CA LEU A 17 -5.09 -9.15 1.60
C LEU A 17 -4.56 -9.61 2.96
N ASP A 18 -5.05 -10.76 3.45
CA ASP A 18 -4.58 -11.34 4.71
C ASP A 18 -3.07 -11.60 4.65
N ARG A 19 -2.59 -12.21 3.55
CA ARG A 19 -1.16 -12.47 3.34
C ARG A 19 -0.29 -11.22 3.36
N ILE A 20 -0.66 -10.15 2.65
CA ILE A 20 0.18 -8.93 2.65
C ILE A 20 0.15 -8.22 4.01
N CYS A 21 -0.94 -8.33 4.77
CA CYS A 21 -1.03 -7.76 6.12
C CYS A 21 -0.18 -8.53 7.12
N GLU A 22 -0.26 -9.87 7.10
CA GLU A 22 0.57 -10.74 7.92
C GLU A 22 2.05 -10.53 7.63
N GLU A 23 2.43 -10.50 6.35
CA GLU A 23 3.82 -10.33 5.95
C GLU A 23 4.37 -8.96 6.35
N TYR A 24 3.60 -7.88 6.13
CA TYR A 24 3.98 -6.54 6.58
C TYR A 24 4.20 -6.50 8.10
N ASN A 25 3.27 -7.06 8.88
CA ASN A 25 3.39 -7.09 10.34
C ASN A 25 4.59 -7.92 10.80
N ARG A 26 4.88 -9.04 10.12
CA ARG A 26 6.02 -9.92 10.39
C ARG A 26 7.34 -9.19 10.16
N VAL A 27 7.54 -8.60 8.97
CA VAL A 27 8.82 -7.96 8.62
C VAL A 27 9.09 -6.71 9.45
N ILE A 28 8.05 -5.93 9.78
CA ILE A 28 8.18 -4.76 10.66
C ILE A 28 8.41 -5.20 12.11
N GLY A 29 7.61 -6.15 12.61
CA GLY A 29 7.69 -6.61 14.01
C GLY A 29 9.01 -7.29 14.35
N ASN A 30 9.60 -8.00 13.38
CA ASN A 30 10.89 -8.68 13.54
C ASN A 30 12.08 -7.80 13.15
N MET A 31 11.87 -6.56 12.70
CA MET A 31 12.91 -5.67 12.18
C MET A 31 13.71 -6.28 11.01
N GLU A 32 13.05 -7.08 10.17
CA GLU A 32 13.68 -7.70 8.99
C GLU A 32 13.86 -6.71 7.85
N LEU A 33 13.04 -5.65 7.81
CA LEU A 33 13.10 -4.62 6.78
C LEU A 33 12.82 -3.23 7.36
N GLU A 34 13.55 -2.24 6.85
CA GLU A 34 13.32 -0.83 7.19
C GLU A 34 11.91 -0.39 6.76
N PRO A 35 11.14 0.30 7.62
CA PRO A 35 9.76 0.66 7.32
C PRO A 35 9.58 1.46 6.02
N LEU A 36 10.54 2.34 5.70
CA LEU A 36 10.50 3.14 4.47
C LEU A 36 10.62 2.30 3.19
N ILE A 37 11.09 1.05 3.30
CA ILE A 37 11.10 0.07 2.19
C ILE A 37 9.86 -0.82 2.27
N ALA A 38 9.48 -1.30 3.46
CA ALA A 38 8.32 -2.19 3.62
C ALA A 38 6.98 -1.53 3.21
N ILE A 39 6.81 -0.24 3.51
CA ILE A 39 5.58 0.51 3.20
C ILE A 39 5.28 0.56 1.70
N PRO A 40 6.20 1.01 0.82
CA PRO A 40 5.91 1.04 -0.61
C PRO A 40 5.69 -0.37 -1.21
N VAL A 41 6.32 -1.41 -0.66
CA VAL A 41 6.05 -2.81 -1.07
C VAL A 41 4.61 -3.19 -0.76
N PHE A 42 4.15 -2.99 0.48
CA PHE A 42 2.76 -3.25 0.87
C PHE A 42 1.75 -2.48 0.00
N VAL A 43 2.03 -1.19 -0.27
CA VAL A 43 1.16 -0.33 -1.07
C VAL A 43 1.12 -0.76 -2.54
N HIS A 44 2.25 -1.22 -3.08
CA HIS A 44 2.34 -1.80 -4.41
C HIS A 44 1.50 -3.07 -4.51
N ASP A 45 1.68 -4.01 -3.59
CA ASP A 45 0.94 -5.28 -3.60
C ASP A 45 -0.57 -5.07 -3.43
N PHE A 46 -0.98 -4.14 -2.56
CA PHE A 46 -2.37 -3.72 -2.44
C PHE A 46 -2.96 -3.23 -3.77
N LEU A 47 -2.20 -2.44 -4.56
CA LEU A 47 -2.64 -1.95 -5.86
C LEU A 47 -2.70 -3.06 -6.92
N CYS A 48 -1.82 -4.07 -6.84
CA CYS A 48 -1.87 -5.25 -7.70
C CYS A 48 -3.07 -6.16 -7.36
N ILE A 49 -3.43 -6.27 -6.08
CA ILE A 49 -4.63 -6.99 -5.63
C ILE A 49 -5.91 -6.26 -6.07
N HIS A 50 -5.94 -4.94 -5.95
CA HIS A 50 -7.07 -4.08 -6.33
C HIS A 50 -8.40 -4.51 -5.68
N PRO A 51 -8.48 -4.54 -4.34
CA PRO A 51 -9.56 -5.21 -3.61
C PRO A 51 -10.94 -4.55 -3.70
N PHE A 52 -11.01 -3.30 -4.12
CA PHE A 52 -12.27 -2.56 -4.23
C PHE A 52 -12.68 -2.34 -5.69
N ASN A 53 -13.99 -2.22 -5.95
CA ASN A 53 -14.50 -1.90 -7.28
C ASN A 53 -14.08 -0.49 -7.74
N ASP A 54 -13.93 0.44 -6.80
CA ASP A 54 -13.40 1.80 -7.02
C ASP A 54 -12.66 2.26 -5.75
N GLY A 55 -11.75 3.22 -5.90
CA GLY A 55 -11.11 3.89 -4.77
C GLY A 55 -9.76 3.31 -4.36
N ASN A 56 -9.25 2.26 -5.01
CA ASN A 56 -7.96 1.65 -4.65
C ASN A 56 -6.81 2.66 -4.64
N GLY A 57 -6.74 3.55 -5.62
CA GLY A 57 -5.72 4.61 -5.60
C GLY A 57 -5.87 5.58 -4.42
N ARG A 58 -7.10 5.91 -3.99
CA ARG A 58 -7.33 6.78 -2.82
C ARG A 58 -6.97 6.03 -1.53
N MET A 59 -7.38 4.78 -1.42
CA MET A 59 -7.04 3.91 -0.30
C MET A 59 -5.54 3.67 -0.18
N SER A 60 -4.83 3.46 -1.28
CA SER A 60 -3.38 3.26 -1.26
C SER A 60 -2.64 4.47 -0.69
N ARG A 61 -3.05 5.70 -1.07
CA ARG A 61 -2.52 6.96 -0.53
C ARG A 61 -2.80 7.13 0.96
N LEU A 62 -4.01 6.79 1.39
CA LEU A 62 -4.39 6.79 2.81
C LEU A 62 -3.56 5.78 3.61
N LEU A 63 -3.39 4.56 3.10
CA LEU A 63 -2.58 3.50 3.69
C LEU A 63 -1.11 3.90 3.80
N THR A 64 -0.52 4.48 2.74
CA THR A 64 0.85 5.02 2.78
C THR A 64 1.02 6.00 3.95
N THR A 65 0.08 6.94 4.09
CA THR A 65 0.13 7.94 5.17
C THR A 65 -0.01 7.30 6.55
N LEU A 66 -0.95 6.38 6.70
CA LEU A 66 -1.18 5.63 7.95
C LEU A 66 0.07 4.86 8.38
N LEU A 67 0.66 4.09 7.47
CA LEU A 67 1.80 3.24 7.78
C LEU A 67 3.07 4.06 8.07
N LEU A 68 3.27 5.18 7.36
CA LEU A 68 4.34 6.14 7.70
C LEU A 68 4.16 6.67 9.13
N TYR A 69 2.95 7.08 9.50
CA TYR A 69 2.66 7.62 10.83
C TYR A 69 2.87 6.57 11.92
N ARG A 70 2.43 5.33 11.68
CA ARG A 70 2.65 4.20 12.62
C ARG A 70 4.12 3.91 12.87
N ASN A 71 4.99 4.20 11.90
CA ASN A 71 6.44 4.02 12.02
C ASN A 71 7.18 5.33 12.39
N GLY A 72 6.48 6.35 12.88
CA GLY A 72 7.08 7.60 13.36
C GLY A 72 7.42 8.63 12.27
N PHE A 73 7.05 8.37 11.02
CA PHE A 73 7.27 9.30 9.90
C PHE A 73 6.05 10.22 9.70
N TYR A 74 6.05 11.37 10.38
CA TYR A 74 4.95 12.34 10.33
C TYR A 74 5.00 13.31 9.13
N VAL A 75 5.50 12.85 7.98
CA VAL A 75 5.75 13.69 6.80
C VAL A 75 4.50 14.41 6.29
N GLY A 76 3.33 13.76 6.40
CA GLY A 76 2.03 14.34 6.01
C GLY A 76 1.63 15.59 6.80
N LYS A 77 2.27 15.89 7.95
CA LYS A 77 2.06 17.14 8.70
C LYS A 77 2.72 18.35 8.03
N TYR A 78 3.77 18.11 7.23
CA TYR A 78 4.62 19.16 6.69
C TYR A 78 4.49 19.29 5.18
N ILE A 79 4.27 18.18 4.47
CA ILE A 79 4.14 18.16 3.02
C ILE A 79 2.96 17.28 2.59
N SER A 80 2.29 17.68 1.51
CA SER A 80 1.28 16.83 0.86
C SER A 80 1.98 15.78 -0.02
N LEU A 81 2.01 14.53 0.44
CA LEU A 81 2.49 13.40 -0.36
C LEU A 81 1.62 13.21 -1.61
N GLU A 82 0.31 13.43 -1.50
CA GLU A 82 -0.60 13.35 -2.64
C GLU A 82 -0.25 14.34 -3.73
N ALA A 83 0.06 15.59 -3.37
CA ALA A 83 0.49 16.61 -4.33
C ALA A 83 1.83 16.25 -5.00
N LYS A 84 2.71 15.52 -4.30
CA LYS A 84 3.97 15.02 -4.88
C LYS A 84 3.74 13.88 -5.86
N ILE A 85 2.81 12.97 -5.56
CA ILE A 85 2.44 11.87 -6.46
C ILE A 85 1.66 12.38 -7.69
N ALA A 86 0.84 13.41 -7.53
CA ALA A 86 0.03 13.98 -8.61
C ALA A 86 0.88 14.77 -9.64
N LYS A 87 2.06 15.25 -9.23
CA LYS A 87 3.00 15.91 -10.14
C LYS A 87 3.78 14.85 -10.91
N LYS A 88 3.34 14.59 -12.14
CA LYS A 88 4.15 13.90 -13.17
C LYS A 88 5.12 14.89 -13.81
#